data_AF-A0A957FA87-F1
#
_entry.id   AF-A0A957FA87-F1
#
_cell.length_a   1.000
_cell.length_b   1.000
_cell.length_c   1.000
_cell.angle_alpha   90.00
_cell.angle_beta   90.00
_cell.angle_gamma   90.00
#
_symmetry.space_group_name_H-M   'P 1'
#
loop_
_entity.id
_entity.type
_entity.pdbx_description
1 polymer ?
#
loop_
_entity_poly.entity_id
_entity_poly.type
_entity_poly.pdbx_seq_one_letter_code
_entity_poly.pdbx_strand_id
1 'polypeptide(L)'
;ETAVTDLATTIRYYNVMRRYQTQYDPTAYFLTAWLPYPEDVEANGNTADLTRRPHEEANITLEAMLGSADEALRAGNYNRANVLLDSVTRVLDNDGAFIDPLATNYLNIVRQAASEGYEVQHVTLNGERAQLTVTKTNTTSIKKLDMVLRGQNWIMTN
;
A
#
# COMPACT_ATOMS: atom_id res chain seq x y z
N GLU A 1 20.45 14.41 14.38
CA GLU A 1 19.79 13.10 14.65
C GLU A 1 18.76 12.76 13.56
N THR A 2 17.83 13.66 13.25
CA THR A 2 16.78 13.49 12.21
C THR A 2 17.29 13.09 10.82
N ALA A 3 18.38 13.69 10.32
CA ALA A 3 18.90 13.40 8.98
C ALA A 3 19.48 11.98 8.83
N VAL A 4 20.03 11.41 9.91
CA VAL A 4 20.55 10.02 9.88
C VAL A 4 19.38 9.04 9.88
N THR A 5 18.36 9.28 10.70
CA THR A 5 17.14 8.45 10.75
C THR A 5 16.37 8.50 9.44
N ASP A 6 16.27 9.69 8.84
CA ASP A 6 15.70 9.88 7.50
C ASP A 6 16.43 9.02 6.47
N LEU A 7 17.74 9.21 6.30
CA LEU A 7 18.54 8.48 5.33
C LEU A 7 18.42 6.96 5.54
N ALA A 8 18.52 6.50 6.79
CA ALA A 8 18.40 5.08 7.11
C ALA A 8 17.02 4.52 6.73
N THR A 9 15.94 5.26 7.03
CA THR A 9 14.56 4.83 6.71
C THR A 9 14.31 4.86 5.21
N THR A 10 14.83 5.87 4.50
CA THR A 10 14.77 5.98 3.04
C THR A 10 15.47 4.82 2.35
N ILE A 11 16.72 4.51 2.74
CA ILE A 11 17.47 3.35 2.21
C ILE A 11 16.67 2.07 2.46
N ARG A 12 16.13 1.93 3.67
CA ARG A 12 15.34 0.76 4.06
C ARG A 12 14.08 0.61 3.20
N TYR A 13 13.34 1.69 2.99
CA TYR A 13 12.13 1.69 2.15
C TYR A 13 12.44 1.13 0.75
N TYR A 14 13.46 1.68 0.08
CA TYR A 14 13.83 1.21 -1.25
C TYR A 14 14.34 -0.24 -1.26
N ASN A 15 15.00 -0.71 -0.20
CA ASN A 15 15.41 -2.11 -0.10
C ASN A 15 14.21 -3.05 0.03
N VAL A 16 13.22 -2.72 0.87
CA VAL A 16 12.00 -3.53 1.02
C VAL A 16 11.18 -3.52 -0.27
N MET A 17 11.04 -2.36 -0.93
CA MET A 17 10.33 -2.26 -2.21
C MET A 17 10.99 -3.12 -3.30
N ARG A 18 12.33 -3.13 -3.40
CA ARG A 18 13.03 -4.03 -4.33
C ARG A 18 12.82 -5.51 -4.01
N ARG A 19 12.76 -5.89 -2.72
CA ARG A 19 12.46 -7.27 -2.32
C ARG A 19 11.05 -7.67 -2.75
N TYR A 20 10.06 -6.81 -2.52
CA TYR A 20 8.70 -6.99 -3.02
C TYR A 20 8.69 -7.20 -4.54
N GLN A 21 9.28 -6.28 -5.31
CA GLN A 21 9.32 -6.37 -6.76
C GLN A 21 10.02 -7.66 -7.24
N THR A 22 11.14 -8.05 -6.63
CA THR A 22 11.84 -9.29 -7.02
C THR A 22 10.97 -10.53 -6.84
N GLN A 23 10.17 -10.59 -5.76
CA GLN A 23 9.38 -11.77 -5.41
C GLN A 23 7.99 -11.78 -6.09
N TYR A 24 7.35 -10.62 -6.20
CA TYR A 24 5.92 -10.51 -6.52
C TYR A 24 5.61 -9.63 -7.75
N ASP A 25 6.53 -8.76 -8.19
CA ASP A 25 6.37 -7.95 -9.41
C ASP A 25 7.71 -7.81 -10.17
N PRO A 26 8.24 -8.91 -10.72
CA PRO A 26 9.56 -8.91 -11.35
C PRO A 26 9.60 -8.06 -12.62
N THR A 27 8.44 -7.79 -13.23
CA THR A 27 8.33 -6.88 -14.37
C THR A 27 8.61 -5.44 -14.01
N ALA A 28 8.26 -5.01 -12.78
CA ALA A 28 8.59 -3.69 -12.28
C ALA A 28 10.03 -3.58 -11.76
N TYR A 29 10.67 -4.65 -11.28
CA TYR A 29 12.02 -4.59 -10.68
C TYR A 29 13.10 -3.88 -11.52
N PHE A 30 13.02 -4.00 -12.85
CA PHE A 30 13.98 -3.40 -13.79
C PHE A 30 13.68 -1.94 -14.16
N LEU A 31 12.53 -1.43 -13.76
CA LEU A 31 12.09 -0.06 -13.93
C LEU A 31 12.17 0.55 -12.53
N THR A 32 13.02 1.57 -12.32
CA THR A 32 13.27 2.25 -11.03
C THR A 32 12.17 2.03 -9.98
N ALA A 33 12.53 1.59 -8.77
CA ALA A 33 11.58 1.33 -7.69
C ALA A 33 10.63 2.55 -7.51
N TRP A 34 9.42 2.39 -8.04
CA TRP A 34 8.44 3.46 -8.23
C TRP A 34 7.08 2.86 -7.91
N LEU A 35 6.38 3.46 -6.95
CA LEU A 35 4.94 3.29 -6.72
C LEU A 35 4.32 4.68 -6.88
N PRO A 36 3.61 4.99 -7.98
CA PRO A 36 3.05 6.32 -8.18
C PRO A 36 1.91 6.54 -7.18
N TYR A 37 1.76 7.77 -6.68
CA TYR A 37 0.52 8.12 -5.99
C TYR A 37 -0.62 8.18 -7.01
N PRO A 38 -1.80 7.61 -6.71
CA PRO A 38 -2.91 7.56 -7.67
C PRO A 38 -3.37 8.95 -8.14
N GLU A 39 -3.33 9.94 -7.23
CA GLU A 39 -3.69 11.33 -7.56
C GLU A 39 -2.70 11.96 -8.53
N ASP A 40 -1.40 11.64 -8.43
CA ASP A 40 -0.37 12.17 -9.32
C ASP A 40 -0.52 11.60 -10.73
N VAL A 41 -0.86 10.32 -10.88
CA VAL A 41 -1.06 9.73 -12.22
C VAL A 41 -2.35 10.21 -12.87
N GLU A 42 -3.40 10.49 -12.09
CA GLU A 42 -4.62 11.12 -12.60
C GLU A 42 -4.36 12.56 -13.04
N ALA A 43 -3.70 13.37 -12.19
CA ALA A 43 -3.36 14.76 -12.50
C ALA A 43 -2.46 14.90 -13.73
N ASN A 44 -1.55 13.94 -13.95
CA ASN A 44 -0.65 13.91 -15.10
C ASN A 44 -1.26 13.21 -16.34
N GLY A 45 -2.51 12.76 -16.27
CA GLY A 45 -3.19 12.08 -17.39
C GLY A 45 -2.61 10.71 -17.74
N ASN A 46 -1.84 10.09 -16.85
CA ASN A 46 -1.18 8.79 -17.05
C ASN A 46 -1.81 7.68 -16.20
N THR A 47 -3.14 7.60 -16.19
CA THR A 47 -3.85 6.60 -15.38
C THR A 47 -3.63 5.15 -15.84
N ALA A 48 -2.97 4.94 -16.98
CA ALA A 48 -2.53 3.62 -17.46
C ALA A 48 -1.55 2.94 -16.49
N ASP A 49 -0.80 3.70 -15.67
CA ASP A 49 0.08 3.11 -14.64
C ASP A 49 -0.72 2.40 -13.54
N LEU A 50 -1.99 2.75 -13.32
CA LEU A 50 -2.88 2.07 -12.37
C LEU A 50 -3.24 0.64 -12.81
N THR A 51 -3.06 0.31 -14.09
CA THR A 51 -3.34 -1.02 -14.63
C THR A 51 -2.08 -1.80 -14.98
N ARG A 52 -0.89 -1.31 -14.60
CA ARG A 52 0.41 -1.84 -15.03
C ARG A 52 1.14 -2.61 -13.91
N ARG A 53 0.45 -3.49 -13.21
CA ARG A 53 1.00 -4.28 -12.10
C ARG A 53 0.25 -5.60 -11.91
N PRO A 54 0.77 -6.57 -11.13
CA PRO A 54 -0.01 -7.72 -10.72
C PRO A 54 -1.21 -7.30 -9.85
N HIS A 55 -2.36 -7.93 -10.07
CA HIS A 55 -3.63 -7.59 -9.41
C HIS A 55 -4.05 -8.62 -8.35
N GLU A 56 -3.15 -9.52 -7.97
CA GLU A 56 -3.41 -10.48 -6.90
C GLU A 56 -3.57 -9.74 -5.56
N GLU A 57 -4.39 -10.30 -4.68
CA GLU A 57 -4.71 -9.72 -3.38
C GLU A 57 -3.46 -9.39 -2.55
N ALA A 58 -2.45 -10.27 -2.60
CA ALA A 58 -1.18 -10.08 -1.91
C ALA A 58 -0.42 -8.84 -2.44
N ASN A 59 -0.38 -8.65 -3.76
CA ASN A 59 0.26 -7.50 -4.40
C ASN A 59 -0.42 -6.20 -4.00
N ILE A 60 -1.75 -6.13 -4.14
CA ILE A 60 -2.53 -4.95 -3.78
C ILE A 60 -2.31 -4.58 -2.31
N THR A 61 -2.29 -5.57 -1.42
CA THR A 61 -2.09 -5.34 0.01
C THR A 61 -0.67 -4.85 0.33
N LEU A 62 0.36 -5.50 -0.24
CA LEU A 62 1.76 -5.09 -0.04
C LEU A 62 2.02 -3.69 -0.59
N GLU A 63 1.46 -3.35 -1.75
CA GLU A 63 1.60 -2.03 -2.35
C GLU A 63 0.86 -0.95 -1.55
N ALA A 64 -0.35 -1.23 -1.05
CA ALA A 64 -1.04 -0.32 -0.15
C ALA A 64 -0.21 -0.02 1.12
N MET A 65 0.42 -1.04 1.70
CA MET A 65 1.30 -0.87 2.86
C MET A 65 2.57 -0.08 2.53
N LEU A 66 3.18 -0.34 1.37
CA LEU A 66 4.35 0.42 0.89
C LEU A 66 3.99 1.88 0.59
N GLY A 67 2.83 2.15 -0.02
CA GLY A 67 2.32 3.50 -0.24
C GLY A 67 2.10 4.26 1.07
N SER A 68 1.51 3.62 2.09
CA SER A 68 1.42 4.21 3.43
C SER A 68 2.79 4.45 4.07
N ALA A 69 3.79 3.62 3.77
CA ALA A 69 5.15 3.78 4.32
C ALA A 69 5.86 4.97 3.68
N ASP A 70 5.71 5.17 2.37
CA ASP A 70 6.21 6.34 1.66
C ASP A 70 5.54 7.64 2.15
N GLU A 71 4.22 7.61 2.36
CA GLU A 71 3.49 8.75 2.92
C GLU A 71 4.03 9.13 4.31
N ALA A 72 4.22 8.14 5.19
CA ALA A 72 4.81 8.37 6.51
C ALA A 72 6.25 8.88 6.44
N LEU A 73 7.06 8.36 5.51
CA LEU A 73 8.44 8.79 5.28
C LEU A 73 8.49 10.27 4.87
N ARG A 74 7.69 10.66 3.86
CA ARG A 74 7.60 12.05 3.37
C ARG A 74 7.07 13.03 4.41
N ALA A 75 6.18 12.58 5.30
CA ALA A 75 5.69 13.35 6.43
C ALA A 75 6.72 13.46 7.59
N GLY A 76 7.91 12.86 7.47
CA GLY A 76 8.93 12.82 8.52
C GLY A 76 8.57 11.90 9.70
N ASN A 77 7.52 11.07 9.55
CA ASN A 77 7.10 10.11 10.56
C ASN A 77 7.84 8.77 10.38
N TYR A 78 9.15 8.81 10.64
CA TYR A 78 10.03 7.65 10.44
C TYR A 78 9.65 6.45 11.30
N ASN A 79 9.08 6.66 12.50
CA ASN A 79 8.61 5.57 13.34
C ASN A 79 7.46 4.81 12.67
N ARG A 80 6.47 5.53 12.13
CA ARG A 80 5.34 4.91 11.42
C ARG A 80 5.80 4.19 10.14
N ALA A 81 6.70 4.81 9.38
CA ALA A 81 7.28 4.19 8.18
C ALA A 81 8.00 2.89 8.54
N ASN A 82 8.83 2.88 9.58
CA ASN A 82 9.56 1.67 10.00
C ASN A 82 8.65 0.54 10.50
N VAL A 83 7.55 0.86 11.21
CA VAL A 83 6.55 -0.15 11.61
C VAL A 83 5.87 -0.79 10.41
N LEU A 84 5.54 -0.01 9.38
CA LEU A 84 4.99 -0.55 8.12
C LEU A 84 6.01 -1.43 7.41
N LEU A 85 7.26 -0.97 7.31
CA LEU A 85 8.34 -1.71 6.67
C LEU A 85 8.68 -3.02 7.41
N ASP A 86 8.59 -3.05 8.74
CA ASP A 86 8.70 -4.29 9.54
C ASP A 86 7.60 -5.28 9.16
N SER A 87 6.36 -4.81 9.10
CA SER A 87 5.18 -5.63 8.80
C SER A 87 5.25 -6.18 7.37
N VAL A 88 5.59 -5.35 6.37
CA VAL A 88 5.85 -5.79 4.99
C VAL A 88 6.97 -6.82 4.93
N THR A 89 8.08 -6.56 5.63
CA THR A 89 9.23 -7.49 5.67
C THR A 89 8.81 -8.86 6.18
N ARG A 90 7.99 -8.93 7.24
CA ARG A 90 7.47 -10.21 7.77
C ARG A 90 6.62 -10.95 6.74
N VAL A 91 5.80 -10.26 5.96
CA VAL A 91 5.01 -10.90 4.88
C VAL A 91 5.95 -11.48 3.81
N LEU A 92 6.97 -10.73 3.39
CA LEU A 92 7.96 -11.18 2.41
C LEU A 92 8.84 -12.33 2.93
N ASP A 93 9.14 -12.36 4.23
CA ASP A 93 9.93 -13.42 4.88
C ASP A 93 9.12 -14.72 5.08
N ASN A 94 7.78 -14.65 5.06
CA ASN A 94 6.87 -15.78 5.25
C ASN A 94 6.11 -16.12 3.94
N ASP A 95 6.76 -15.95 2.79
CA ASP A 95 6.22 -16.32 1.47
C ASP A 95 4.79 -15.82 1.22
N GLY A 96 4.49 -14.59 1.64
CA GLY A 96 3.20 -13.93 1.39
C GLY A 96 2.15 -14.19 2.47
N ALA A 97 2.50 -14.87 3.56
CA ALA A 97 1.58 -15.08 4.67
C ALA A 97 1.38 -13.80 5.52
N PHE A 98 0.15 -13.30 5.56
CA PHE A 98 -0.27 -12.13 6.34
C PHE A 98 -0.58 -12.50 7.81
N ILE A 99 0.47 -12.82 8.56
CA ILE A 99 0.38 -13.25 9.98
C ILE A 99 0.51 -12.05 10.94
N ASP A 100 1.28 -11.03 10.54
CA ASP A 100 1.45 -9.82 11.33
C ASP A 100 0.13 -9.06 11.47
N PRO A 101 -0.31 -8.65 12.68
CA PRO A 101 -1.63 -8.02 12.86
C PRO A 101 -1.86 -6.77 12.01
N LEU A 102 -0.83 -5.98 11.76
CA LEU A 102 -0.95 -4.80 10.90
C LEU A 102 -1.15 -5.22 9.44
N ALA A 103 -0.38 -6.20 8.96
CA ALA A 103 -0.53 -6.75 7.62
C ALA A 103 -1.91 -7.40 7.42
N THR A 104 -2.37 -8.20 8.37
CA THR A 104 -3.73 -8.78 8.36
C THR A 104 -4.80 -7.69 8.31
N ASN A 105 -4.59 -6.56 9.01
CA ASN A 105 -5.55 -5.46 8.99
C ASN A 105 -5.66 -4.81 7.60
N TYR A 106 -4.52 -4.55 6.94
CA TYR A 106 -4.52 -4.06 5.55
C TYR A 106 -5.16 -5.07 4.59
N LEU A 107 -4.87 -6.36 4.75
CA LEU A 107 -5.48 -7.42 3.95
C LEU A 107 -7.02 -7.42 4.08
N ASN A 108 -7.53 -7.23 5.29
CA ASN A 108 -8.98 -7.16 5.54
C ASN A 108 -9.62 -5.93 4.89
N ILE A 109 -8.93 -4.78 4.86
CA ILE A 109 -9.37 -3.58 4.15
C ILE A 109 -9.46 -3.86 2.63
N VAL A 110 -8.40 -4.44 2.07
CA VAL A 110 -8.34 -4.78 0.63
C VAL A 110 -9.45 -5.76 0.26
N ARG A 111 -9.66 -6.81 1.07
CA ARG A 111 -10.75 -7.77 0.89
C ARG A 111 -12.13 -7.13 0.92
N GLN A 112 -12.36 -6.22 1.86
CA GLN A 112 -13.64 -5.52 1.97
C GLN A 112 -13.88 -4.59 0.77
N ALA A 113 -12.84 -3.93 0.24
CA ALA A 113 -12.97 -3.14 -0.97
C ALA A 113 -13.25 -4.02 -2.20
N ALA A 114 -12.53 -5.14 -2.32
CA ALA A 114 -12.68 -6.09 -3.41
C ALA A 114 -14.07 -6.74 -3.45
N SER A 115 -14.66 -7.07 -2.29
CA SER A 115 -16.02 -7.62 -2.24
C SER A 115 -17.09 -6.66 -2.77
N GLU A 116 -16.79 -5.35 -2.80
CA GLU A 116 -17.66 -4.29 -3.33
C GLU A 116 -17.29 -3.89 -4.77
N GLY A 117 -16.36 -4.61 -5.42
CA GLY A 117 -15.94 -4.39 -6.81
C GLY A 117 -14.93 -3.26 -7.00
N TYR A 118 -14.16 -2.96 -5.95
CA TYR A 118 -13.10 -1.94 -5.98
C TYR A 118 -11.71 -2.56 -5.83
N GLU A 119 -10.73 -1.99 -6.52
CA GLU A 119 -9.32 -2.24 -6.28
C GLU A 119 -8.72 -1.08 -5.48
N VAL A 120 -8.01 -1.40 -4.41
CA VAL A 120 -7.34 -0.41 -3.58
C VAL A 120 -6.07 0.08 -4.27
N GLN A 121 -5.94 1.40 -4.39
CA GLN A 121 -4.76 2.07 -4.96
C GLN A 121 -3.91 2.73 -3.87
N HIS A 122 -4.55 3.28 -2.84
CA HIS A 122 -3.87 3.87 -1.68
C HIS A 122 -4.71 3.69 -0.42
N VAL A 123 -4.05 3.64 0.75
CA VAL A 123 -4.70 3.56 2.06
C VAL A 123 -4.02 4.52 3.04
N THR A 124 -4.82 5.33 3.72
CA THR A 124 -4.42 6.07 4.91
C THR A 124 -5.17 5.50 6.11
N LEU A 125 -4.47 4.71 6.94
CA LEU A 125 -5.03 4.04 8.11
C LEU A 125 -4.72 4.79 9.41
N ASN A 126 -5.76 5.17 10.14
CA ASN A 126 -5.71 5.86 11.42
C ASN A 126 -6.56 5.12 12.47
N GLY A 127 -5.96 4.13 13.13
CA GLY A 127 -6.64 3.31 14.13
C GLY A 127 -7.82 2.55 13.53
N GLU A 128 -9.04 2.93 13.94
CA GLU A 128 -10.29 2.31 13.50
C GLU A 128 -10.90 2.95 12.25
N ARG A 129 -10.18 3.87 11.58
CA ARG A 129 -10.64 4.52 10.35
C ARG A 129 -9.61 4.34 9.24
N ALA A 130 -10.08 4.06 8.03
CA ALA A 130 -9.26 3.99 6.83
C ALA A 130 -9.86 4.87 5.75
N GLN A 131 -9.04 5.69 5.11
CA GLN A 131 -9.40 6.42 3.89
C GLN A 131 -8.73 5.72 2.72
N LEU A 132 -9.50 5.44 1.68
CA LEU A 132 -9.06 4.65 0.54
C LEU A 132 -9.16 5.49 -0.72
N THR A 133 -8.11 5.43 -1.53
CA THR A 133 -8.20 5.78 -2.94
C THR A 133 -8.35 4.47 -3.70
N VAL A 134 -9.41 4.32 -4.49
CA VAL A 134 -9.76 3.08 -5.18
C VAL A 134 -10.06 3.32 -6.66
N THR A 135 -9.98 2.27 -7.45
CA THR A 135 -10.56 2.22 -8.80
C THR A 135 -11.66 1.15 -8.84
N LYS A 136 -12.64 1.31 -9.72
CA LYS A 136 -13.54 0.18 -10.03
C LYS A 136 -12.73 -0.84 -10.85
N THR A 137 -12.92 -2.14 -10.61
CA THR A 137 -12.17 -3.19 -11.32
C THR A 137 -12.21 -2.97 -12.84
N ASN A 138 -11.05 -3.11 -13.50
CA ASN A 138 -10.86 -2.86 -14.94
C ASN A 138 -11.15 -1.43 -15.41
N THR A 139 -11.11 -0.45 -14.50
CA THR A 139 -11.22 0.97 -14.84
C THR A 139 -10.08 1.75 -14.22
N THR A 140 -9.86 2.96 -14.74
CA THR A 140 -8.88 3.91 -14.23
C THR A 140 -9.52 5.09 -13.50
N SER A 141 -10.84 5.06 -13.29
CA SER A 141 -11.56 6.12 -12.59
C SER A 141 -11.34 5.99 -11.09
N ILE A 142 -10.70 7.00 -10.51
CA ILE A 142 -10.40 7.06 -9.09
C ILE A 142 -11.63 7.49 -8.31
N LYS A 143 -11.82 6.86 -7.14
CA LYS A 143 -12.79 7.26 -6.13
C LYS A 143 -12.14 7.27 -4.76
N LYS A 144 -12.65 8.13 -3.88
CA LYS A 144 -12.32 8.11 -2.45
C LYS A 144 -13.45 7.42 -1.70
N LEU A 145 -13.10 6.54 -0.78
CA LEU A 145 -14.02 5.84 0.12
C LEU A 145 -13.48 5.91 1.54
N ASP A 146 -14.37 6.03 2.53
CA ASP A 146 -14.01 5.86 3.93
C ASP A 146 -14.47 4.48 4.44
N MET A 147 -13.71 3.91 5.37
CA MET A 147 -14.10 2.72 6.11
C MET A 147 -13.90 2.92 7.61
N VAL A 148 -14.75 2.24 8.40
CA VAL A 148 -14.66 2.18 9.86
C VAL A 148 -14.61 0.74 10.33
N LEU A 149 -13.70 0.44 11.26
CA LEU A 149 -13.64 -0.86 11.93
C LEU A 149 -14.78 -0.98 12.93
N ARG A 150 -15.64 -1.99 12.76
CA ARG A 150 -16.75 -2.32 13.67
C ARG A 150 -16.58 -3.75 14.15
N GLY A 151 -16.13 -3.90 15.39
CA GLY A 151 -15.71 -5.20 15.91
C GLY A 151 -14.46 -5.68 15.18
N GLN A 152 -14.58 -6.73 14.39
CA GLN A 152 -13.48 -7.29 13.58
C GLN A 152 -13.63 -7.00 12.07
N ASN A 153 -14.69 -6.31 11.66
CA ASN A 153 -15.02 -6.10 10.26
C ASN A 153 -14.85 -4.63 9.87
N TRP A 154 -14.22 -4.39 8.73
CA TRP A 154 -14.23 -3.08 8.09
C TRP A 154 -15.56 -2.88 7.38
N ILE A 155 -16.15 -1.70 7.52
CA ILE A 155 -17.42 -1.34 6.88
C ILE A 155 -17.21 -0.03 6.12
N MET A 156 -17.62 0.00 4.85
CA MET A 156 -17.64 1.24 4.07
C MET A 156 -18.63 2.23 4.66
N THR A 157 -18.17 3.45 4.85
CA THR A 157 -18.99 4.59 5.27
C THR A 157 -18.81 5.64 4.19
N ASN A 158 -19.91 5.96 3.47
CA ASN A 158 -19.98 6.89 2.33
C ASN A 158 -18.83 7.89 2.19
#